data_AF-A0A2M7PL09-F1
#
_entry.id   AF-A0A2M7PL09-F1
#
_cell.length_a   1.000
_cell.length_b   1.000
_cell.length_c   1.000
_cell.angle_alpha   90.00
_cell.angle_beta   90.00
_cell.angle_gamma   90.00
#
_symmetry.space_group_name_H-M   'P 1'
#
loop_
_entity.id
_entity.type
_entity.pdbx_description
1 polymer ?
#
loop_
_entity_poly.entity_id
_entity_poly.type
_entity_poly.pdbx_seq_one_letter_code
_entity_poly.pdbx_strand_id
1 'polypeptide(L)'
;MASNKPLDQLMLELKERAKELNCLYEVQEILNKSTLSNAEMCNELVRVIPSGWQYPEICKVKLTCFNQVFTSDDFTETPWVIRSPIIVQAIL
;
A
#
# COMPACT_ATOMS: atom_id res chain seq x y z
N MET A 1 4.85 -25.00 22.89
CA MET A 1 3.94 -25.88 22.12
C MET A 1 4.07 -25.49 20.66
N ALA A 2 4.62 -26.35 19.81
CA ALA A 2 4.78 -26.06 18.39
C ALA A 2 3.39 -26.02 17.74
N SER A 3 3.01 -24.87 17.20
CA SER A 3 1.76 -24.72 16.45
C SER A 3 1.90 -25.49 15.14
N ASN A 4 1.29 -26.68 15.06
CA ASN A 4 1.19 -27.45 13.83
C ASN A 4 0.13 -26.78 12.95
N LYS A 5 0.46 -25.63 12.36
CA LYS A 5 -0.38 -25.02 11.33
C LYS A 5 -0.42 -25.97 10.13
N PRO A 6 -1.60 -26.25 9.55
CA PRO A 6 -1.71 -26.97 8.29
C PRO A 6 -0.79 -26.34 7.25
N LEU A 7 -0.10 -27.17 6.45
CA LEU A 7 0.86 -26.71 5.44
C LEU A 7 0.27 -25.64 4.51
N ASP A 8 -1.00 -25.78 4.14
CA ASP A 8 -1.73 -24.84 3.29
C ASP A 8 -1.86 -23.44 3.91
N GLN A 9 -2.08 -23.37 5.24
CA GLN A 9 -2.15 -22.08 5.94
C GLN A 9 -0.79 -21.39 5.96
N LEU A 10 0.29 -22.14 6.17
CA LEU A 10 1.64 -21.60 6.13
C LEU A 10 1.99 -21.09 4.73
N MET A 11 1.63 -21.85 3.68
CA MET A 11 1.84 -21.42 2.30
C MET A 11 1.06 -20.14 1.97
N LEU A 12 -0.18 -20.02 2.45
CA LEU A 12 -0.97 -18.80 2.28
C LEU A 12 -0.32 -17.61 2.99
N GLU A 13 0.09 -17.77 4.25
CA GLU A 13 0.76 -16.70 5.02
C GLU A 13 2.04 -16.21 4.32
N LEU A 14 2.87 -17.12 3.82
CA LEU A 14 4.09 -16.77 3.10
C LEU A 14 3.79 -16.04 1.78
N LYS A 15 2.73 -16.45 1.07
CA LYS A 15 2.30 -15.79 -0.16
C LYS A 15 1.84 -14.35 0.10
N GLU A 16 1.05 -14.13 1.15
CA GLU A 16 0.60 -12.77 1.49
C GLU A 16 1.77 -11.90 1.95
N ARG A 17 2.74 -12.43 2.71
CA ARG A 17 3.97 -11.72 3.06
C ARG A 17 4.84 -11.37 1.85
N ALA A 18 4.92 -12.26 0.87
CA ALA A 18 5.62 -11.97 -0.38
C ALA A 18 4.94 -10.84 -1.17
N LYS A 19 3.60 -10.81 -1.20
CA LYS A 19 2.83 -9.71 -1.80
C LYS A 19 3.09 -8.37 -1.09
N GLU A 20 3.04 -8.36 0.24
CA GLU A 20 3.37 -7.17 1.04
C GLU A 20 4.77 -6.65 0.71
N LEU A 21 5.76 -7.54 0.68
CA LEU A 21 7.15 -7.18 0.42
C LEU A 21 7.34 -6.62 -1.00
N ASN A 22 6.73 -7.26 -2.01
CA ASN A 22 6.78 -6.77 -3.39
C ASN A 22 6.15 -5.37 -3.50
N CYS A 23 4.99 -5.16 -2.88
CA CYS A 23 4.34 -3.85 -2.85
C CYS A 23 5.24 -2.78 -2.20
N LEU A 24 5.94 -3.11 -1.11
CA LEU A 24 6.88 -2.20 -0.47
C LEU A 24 8.05 -1.83 -1.39
N TYR A 25 8.59 -2.79 -2.14
CA TYR A 25 9.65 -2.53 -3.12
C TYR A 25 9.17 -1.64 -4.27
N GLU A 26 7.98 -1.87 -4.81
CA GLU A 26 7.40 -1.04 -5.86
C GLU A 26 7.17 0.40 -5.36
N VAL A 27 6.65 0.56 -4.15
CA VAL A 27 6.51 1.87 -3.49
C VAL A 27 7.88 2.54 -3.35
N GLN A 28 8.88 1.83 -2.87
CA GLN A 28 10.24 2.36 -2.73
C GLN A 28 10.83 2.77 -4.08
N GLU A 29 10.59 2.00 -5.14
CA GLU A 29 11.04 2.32 -6.50
C GLU A 29 10.39 3.61 -7.00
N ILE A 30 9.07 3.77 -6.80
CA ILE A 30 8.33 4.99 -7.16
C ILE A 30 8.88 6.21 -6.41
N LEU A 31 9.11 6.09 -5.10
CA LEU A 31 9.63 7.17 -4.27
C LEU A 31 11.07 7.59 -4.65
N ASN A 32 11.86 6.68 -5.21
CA ASN A 32 13.23 6.95 -5.64
C ASN A 32 13.34 7.51 -7.07
N LYS A 33 12.24 7.59 -7.83
CA LYS A 33 12.24 8.15 -9.19
C LYS A 33 12.27 9.69 -9.14
N SER A 34 13.47 10.26 -9.26
CA SER A 34 13.70 11.72 -9.25
C SER A 34 13.06 12.48 -10.41
N THR A 35 12.59 11.78 -11.44
CA THR A 35 11.94 12.36 -12.63
C THR A 35 10.45 12.64 -12.42
N LEU A 36 9.81 12.06 -11.40
CA LEU A 36 8.39 12.23 -11.15
C LEU A 36 8.16 13.49 -10.31
N SER A 37 7.13 14.27 -10.68
CA SER A 37 6.59 15.28 -9.78
C SER A 37 5.89 14.64 -8.59
N ASN A 38 5.66 15.43 -7.53
CA ASN A 38 4.94 14.95 -6.34
C ASN A 38 3.56 14.38 -6.69
N ALA A 39 2.86 15.00 -7.65
CA ALA A 39 1.54 14.55 -8.08
C ALA A 39 1.61 13.23 -8.87
N GLU A 40 2.55 13.09 -9.81
CA GLU A 40 2.74 11.85 -10.56
C GLU A 40 3.13 10.71 -9.63
N MET A 41 4.09 10.93 -8.73
CA MET A 41 4.48 9.98 -7.70
C MET A 41 3.28 9.53 -6.86
N CYS A 42 2.47 10.47 -6.33
CA CYS A 42 1.30 10.12 -5.53
C CYS A 42 0.24 9.33 -6.33
N ASN A 43 0.04 9.63 -7.62
CA ASN A 43 -0.86 8.88 -8.49
C ASN A 43 -0.37 7.43 -8.72
N GLU A 44 0.93 7.23 -8.92
CA GLU A 44 1.52 5.90 -9.02
C GLU A 44 1.36 5.11 -7.71
N LEU A 45 1.59 5.77 -6.56
CA LEU A 45 1.44 5.13 -5.25
C LEU A 45 0.02 4.61 -5.00
N VAL A 46 -1.02 5.42 -5.28
CA VAL A 46 -2.42 4.98 -5.07
C VAL A 46 -2.85 3.84 -5.98
N ARG A 47 -2.15 3.60 -7.10
CA ARG A 47 -2.36 2.46 -8.00
C ARG A 47 -1.66 1.19 -7.53
N VAL A 48 -0.46 1.32 -6.96
CA VAL A 48 0.35 0.18 -6.52
C VAL A 48 -0.09 -0.38 -5.16
N ILE A 49 -0.40 0.48 -4.18
CA ILE A 49 -0.71 0.06 -2.80
C ILE A 49 -1.74 -1.09 -2.69
N PRO A 50 -2.82 -1.16 -3.50
CA PRO A 50 -3.76 -2.28 -3.47
C PRO A 50 -3.11 -3.66 -3.64
N SER A 51 -2.00 -3.78 -4.40
CA SER A 51 -1.36 -5.07 -4.70
C SER A 51 -0.84 -5.79 -3.45
N GLY A 52 -0.49 -5.04 -2.41
CA GLY A 52 -0.02 -5.56 -1.12
C GLY A 52 -1.13 -6.08 -0.20
N TRP A 53 -2.41 -5.90 -0.54
CA TRP A 53 -3.53 -6.34 0.29
C TRP A 53 -4.01 -7.75 -0.07
N GLN A 54 -4.68 -8.41 0.88
CA GLN A 54 -5.24 -9.75 0.67
C GLN A 54 -6.21 -9.81 -0.52
N TYR A 55 -7.01 -8.75 -0.72
CA TYR A 55 -7.99 -8.61 -1.80
C TYR A 55 -7.73 -7.31 -2.60
N PRO A 56 -6.72 -7.29 -3.49
CA PRO A 56 -6.34 -6.09 -4.23
C PRO A 56 -7.47 -5.49 -5.08
N GLU A 57 -8.34 -6.34 -5.64
CA GLU A 57 -9.39 -5.97 -6.58
C GLU A 57 -10.49 -5.09 -5.97
N ILE A 58 -10.70 -5.21 -4.65
CA ILE A 58 -11.66 -4.38 -3.90
C ILE A 58 -10.97 -3.34 -3.01
N CYS A 59 -9.64 -3.40 -2.88
CA CYS A 59 -8.88 -2.41 -2.12
C CYS A 59 -8.85 -1.08 -2.90
N LYS A 60 -9.36 -0.02 -2.28
CA LYS A 60 -9.34 1.33 -2.82
C LYS A 60 -8.53 2.23 -1.91
N VAL A 61 -7.72 3.11 -2.49
CA VAL A 61 -6.76 3.95 -1.76
C VAL A 61 -7.11 5.41 -1.94
N LYS A 62 -7.03 6.16 -0.86
CA LYS A 62 -7.05 7.63 -0.84
C LYS A 62 -5.83 8.13 -0.09
N LEU A 63 -5.04 8.96 -0.73
CA LEU A 63 -3.83 9.57 -0.21
C LEU A 63 -4.02 11.08 -0.14
N THR A 64 -3.89 11.64 1.06
CA THR A 64 -3.91 13.09 1.25
C THR A 64 -2.51 13.56 1.60
N CYS A 65 -1.86 14.26 0.67
CA CYS A 65 -0.49 14.76 0.82
C CYS A 65 -0.30 16.01 -0.07
N PHE A 66 0.67 16.87 0.27
CA PHE A 66 0.99 18.07 -0.53
C PHE A 66 -0.21 18.97 -0.83
N ASN A 67 -1.11 19.14 0.14
CA ASN A 67 -2.38 19.87 0.01
C ASN A 67 -3.31 19.36 -1.11
N GLN A 68 -3.12 18.10 -1.55
CA GLN A 68 -3.88 17.44 -2.60
C GLN A 68 -4.41 16.09 -2.12
N VAL A 69 -5.41 15.58 -2.84
CA VAL A 69 -6.01 14.27 -2.62
C VAL A 69 -5.83 13.45 -3.89
N PHE A 70 -5.30 12.24 -3.74
CA PHE A 70 -5.08 11.27 -4.81
C PHE A 70 -5.87 10.02 -4.48
N THR A 71 -6.47 9.37 -5.49
CA THR A 71 -7.29 8.18 -5.29
C THR A 71 -7.00 7.13 -6.33
N SER A 72 -7.14 5.86 -5.96
CA SER A 72 -7.22 4.76 -6.93
C SER A 72 -8.48 4.91 -7.80
N ASP A 73 -8.50 4.25 -8.95
CA ASP A 73 -9.66 4.24 -9.86
C ASP A 73 -10.93 3.78 -9.13
N ASP A 74 -12.07 4.42 -9.46
CA ASP A 74 -13.40 4.16 -8.88
C ASP A 74 -13.47 4.24 -7.34
N PHE A 75 -12.63 5.07 -6.71
CA PHE A 75 -12.68 5.27 -5.26
C PHE A 75 -14.04 5.84 -4.82
N THR A 76 -14.64 5.23 -3.80
CA THR A 76 -15.85 5.71 -3.13
C THR A 76 -15.62 5.67 -1.63
N GLU A 77 -16.04 6.72 -0.91
CA GLU A 77 -15.95 6.75 0.55
C GLU A 77 -16.85 5.67 1.17
N THR A 78 -16.32 4.96 2.16
CA THR A 78 -17.08 3.97 2.92
C THR A 78 -16.82 4.14 4.41
N PRO A 79 -17.69 3.62 5.29
CA PRO A 79 -17.44 3.61 6.72
C PRO A 79 -16.34 2.60 7.14
N TRP A 80 -15.96 1.65 6.27
CA TRP A 80 -14.95 0.62 6.55
C TRP A 80 -13.61 1.02 5.95
N VAL A 81 -12.75 1.62 6.78
CA VAL A 81 -11.44 2.11 6.34
C VAL A 81 -10.35 1.73 7.32
N ILE A 82 -9.16 1.47 6.79
CA ILE A 82 -7.91 1.46 7.54
C ILE A 82 -7.16 2.73 7.15
N ARG A 83 -6.78 3.55 8.14
CA ARG A 83 -6.15 4.85 7.92
C ARG A 83 -4.91 5.00 8.79
N SER A 84 -3.90 5.65 8.25
CA SER A 84 -2.70 6.05 8.99
C SER A 84 -2.26 7.45 8.53
N PRO A 85 -1.88 8.36 9.44
CA PRO A 85 -1.30 9.63 9.04
C PRO A 85 0.11 9.43 8.47
N ILE A 86 0.50 10.30 7.53
CA ILE A 86 1.89 10.43 7.09
C ILE A 86 2.61 11.30 8.13
N ILE A 87 3.65 10.75 8.75
CA ILE A 87 4.42 11.44 9.79
C ILE A 87 5.84 11.67 9.27
N VAL A 88 6.27 12.92 9.20
CA VAL A 88 7.66 13.28 8.91
C VAL A 88 8.40 13.39 10.24
N GLN A 89 9.35 12.49 10.48
CA GLN A 89 10.27 12.64 11.60
C GLN A 89 11.29 13.72 11.23
N ALA A 90 11.07 14.93 11.72
CA ALA A 90 12.11 15.95 11.71
C ALA A 90 13.18 15.51 12.73
N ILE A 91 14.35 15.13 12.24
CA ILE A 91 15.55 15.06 13.07
C ILE A 91 15.99 16.51 13.26
N LEU A 92 15.77 17.07 14.45
CA LEU A 92 16.41 18.30 14.92
C LEU A 92 17.84 18.00 15.38
#